data_AF-A0A1X7SWU8-F1
#
_entry.id   AF-A0A1X7SWU8-F1
#
_cell.length_a   1.000
_cell.length_b   1.000
_cell.length_c   1.000
_cell.angle_alpha   90.00
_cell.angle_beta   90.00
_cell.angle_gamma   90.00
#
_symmetry.space_group_name_H-M   'P 1'
#
loop_
_entity.id
_entity.type
_entity.pdbx_description
1 polymer ?
#
loop_
_entity_poly.entity_id
_entity_poly.type
_entity_poly.pdbx_seq_one_letter_code
_entity_poly.pdbx_strand_id
1 'polypeptide(L)'
;MVEEMNVLRQSERKLTEQAKRVTDDKLKVLSEQMKSAEMSLSLLEDIEDYVEQSLMTSSPQQVLRSKKQMMKRMSEVTAGINVEELHPKEKADFVLSKNIKSLHHIGDIISGTPALQQCRVKKIDGVTLVGKALSFLLSIEALDSFPLSISLPSLRCSLVPVGKGRPIDTTVTTTSTDPGVYRIQCNLSTRGTHTVKVQVYDVHLEDTSLVIPFNPYLDNITPVHTITELTNPWGVAVTDDNHVIITECSGHCVTILDREGKKVISLGGEGGSGNVKFTYPRGVAITPEKFILVSDNHRIQKISMDGDLIASVGKEGRGPLQFNCPYGIAISPITGKVYIADRYNHRIQVLNPDLTFSHSFGSKGSANGQFQSPYDVAIDSQGLVYVADHGNHCVQKFSLDGKFVGQFGTYGSGPGQIIGPAGIAIDTAATGLVYVSEYGNHRISVFTSDGVFVSSFGSKGSDIDQFFLPSGLKFDKNGFLYVCDFHNDRLVVY
;
A
#
# COMPACT_ATOMS: atom_id res chain seq x y z
N MET A 1 -6.41 -14.59 46.91
CA MET A 1 -7.63 -13.83 47.26
C MET A 1 -7.35 -12.62 48.17
N VAL A 2 -6.88 -12.76 49.41
CA VAL A 2 -6.59 -11.59 50.28
C VAL A 2 -5.42 -10.74 49.74
N GLU A 3 -4.34 -11.39 49.29
CA GLU A 3 -3.22 -10.71 48.64
C GLU A 3 -3.62 -10.03 47.32
N GLU A 4 -4.44 -10.69 46.49
CA GLU A 4 -4.95 -10.12 45.23
C GLU A 4 -5.82 -8.89 45.46
N MET A 5 -6.67 -8.92 46.50
CA MET A 5 -7.52 -7.80 46.87
C MET A 5 -6.71 -6.62 47.42
N ASN A 6 -5.56 -6.88 48.06
CA ASN A 6 -4.63 -5.85 48.49
C ASN A 6 -3.90 -5.20 47.31
N VAL A 7 -3.48 -5.98 46.31
CA VAL A 7 -2.84 -5.46 45.09
C VAL A 7 -3.81 -4.59 44.29
N LEU A 8 -5.08 -5.01 44.16
CA LEU A 8 -6.13 -4.20 43.53
C LEU A 8 -6.39 -2.89 44.28
N ARG A 9 -6.48 -2.91 45.61
CA ARG A 9 -6.63 -1.69 46.43
C ARG A 9 -5.42 -0.76 46.33
N GLN A 10 -4.21 -1.29 46.17
CA GLN A 10 -3.02 -0.48 45.93
C GLN A 10 -3.05 0.15 44.53
N SER A 11 -3.45 -0.60 43.50
CA SER A 11 -3.62 -0.07 42.14
C SER A 11 -4.70 1.00 42.08
N GLU A 12 -5.83 0.82 42.78
CA GLU A 12 -6.92 1.80 42.88
C GLU A 12 -6.42 3.10 43.52
N ARG A 13 -5.74 3.02 44.68
CA ARG A 13 -5.16 4.19 45.35
C ARG A 13 -4.17 4.95 44.46
N LYS A 14 -3.30 4.22 43.76
CA LYS A 14 -2.32 4.80 42.83
C LYS A 14 -3.02 5.58 41.70
N LEU A 15 -4.09 5.03 41.13
CA LEU A 15 -4.90 5.69 40.10
C LEU A 15 -5.63 6.92 40.63
N THR A 16 -6.24 6.84 41.83
CA THR A 16 -6.88 8.00 42.46
C THR A 16 -5.90 9.14 42.68
N GLU A 17 -4.68 8.83 43.09
CA GLU A 17 -3.63 9.82 43.35
C GLU A 17 -3.03 10.40 42.07
N GLN A 18 -2.98 9.62 40.99
CA GLN A 18 -2.66 10.15 39.65
C GLN A 18 -3.76 11.08 39.14
N ALA A 19 -5.04 10.68 39.25
CA ALA A 19 -6.18 11.49 38.83
C ALA A 19 -6.26 12.82 39.61
N LYS A 20 -5.99 12.78 40.92
CA LYS A 20 -5.95 13.97 41.77
C LYS A 20 -4.85 14.93 41.33
N ARG A 21 -3.62 14.44 41.11
CA ARG A 21 -2.51 15.28 40.61
C ARG A 21 -2.85 15.98 39.30
N VAL A 22 -3.38 15.24 38.33
CA VAL A 22 -3.82 15.83 37.03
C VAL A 22 -4.91 16.88 37.23
N THR A 23 -5.83 16.66 38.17
CA THR A 23 -6.90 17.63 38.48
C THR A 23 -6.34 18.90 39.13
N ASP A 24 -5.42 18.75 40.07
CA ASP A 24 -4.79 19.86 40.78
C ASP A 24 -3.93 20.72 39.82
N ASP A 25 -3.19 20.09 38.91
CA ASP A 25 -2.39 20.78 37.89
C ASP A 25 -3.29 21.60 36.94
N LYS A 26 -4.41 21.03 36.49
CA LYS A 26 -5.40 21.74 35.65
C LYS A 26 -6.03 22.94 36.37
N LEU A 27 -6.42 22.75 37.64
CA LEU A 27 -7.00 23.83 38.44
C LEU A 27 -6.02 24.98 38.62
N LYS A 28 -4.72 24.67 38.74
CA LYS A 28 -3.68 25.70 38.84
C LYS A 28 -3.58 26.52 37.54
N VAL A 29 -3.51 25.86 36.38
CA VAL A 29 -3.43 26.55 35.08
C VAL A 29 -4.67 27.44 34.85
N LEU A 30 -5.87 26.92 35.11
CA LEU A 30 -7.11 27.70 34.99
C LEU A 30 -7.13 28.90 35.93
N SER A 31 -6.61 28.75 37.16
CA SER A 31 -6.52 29.86 38.11
C SER A 31 -5.57 30.97 37.63
N GLU A 32 -4.44 30.60 37.03
CA GLU A 32 -3.49 31.56 36.47
C GLU A 32 -4.08 32.31 35.26
N GLN A 33 -4.79 31.60 34.37
CA GLN A 33 -5.51 32.20 33.25
C GLN A 33 -6.60 33.17 33.70
N MET A 34 -7.38 32.79 34.72
CA MET A 34 -8.43 33.64 35.27
C MET A 34 -7.87 34.95 35.84
N LYS A 35 -6.76 34.89 36.58
CA LYS A 35 -6.07 36.08 37.11
C LYS A 35 -5.54 36.99 35.98
N SER A 36 -5.00 36.41 34.92
CA SER A 36 -4.51 37.16 33.75
C SER A 36 -5.65 37.90 33.03
N ALA A 37 -6.80 37.24 32.89
CA ALA A 37 -8.00 37.85 32.32
C ALA A 37 -8.58 38.98 33.20
N GLU A 38 -8.64 38.78 34.52
CA GLU A 38 -9.08 39.80 35.48
C GLU A 38 -8.17 41.05 35.45
N MET A 39 -6.85 40.86 35.40
CA MET A 39 -5.89 41.98 35.24
C MET A 39 -6.12 42.74 33.94
N SER A 40 -6.40 42.03 32.84
CA SER A 40 -6.67 42.65 31.54
C SER A 40 -7.97 43.47 31.55
N LEU A 41 -9.00 42.97 32.23
CA LEU A 41 -10.28 43.66 32.39
C LEU A 41 -10.11 44.96 33.18
N SER A 42 -9.44 44.91 34.34
CA SER A 42 -9.16 46.09 35.17
C SER A 42 -8.39 47.17 34.41
N LEU A 43 -7.44 46.78 33.54
CA LEU A 43 -6.66 47.72 32.75
C LEU A 43 -7.51 48.40 31.65
N LEU A 44 -8.52 47.72 31.13
CA LEU A 44 -9.47 48.28 30.16
C LEU A 44 -10.43 49.25 30.83
N GLU A 45 -10.91 48.94 32.04
CA GLU A 45 -11.75 49.83 32.85
C GLU A 45 -11.01 51.14 33.18
N ASP A 46 -9.74 51.07 33.58
CA ASP A 46 -8.89 52.26 33.82
C ASP A 46 -8.77 53.17 32.57
N ILE A 47 -8.78 52.58 31.37
CA ILE A 47 -8.73 53.32 30.10
C ILE A 47 -10.09 53.96 29.78
N GLU A 48 -11.18 53.23 30.02
CA GLU A 48 -12.54 53.73 29.82
C GLU A 48 -12.78 54.97 30.69
N ASP A 49 -12.46 54.89 31.99
CA ASP A 49 -12.57 56.01 32.93
C ASP A 49 -11.74 57.22 32.49
N TYR A 50 -10.51 56.99 32.03
CA TYR A 50 -9.63 58.05 31.52
C TYR A 50 -10.19 58.71 30.26
N VAL A 51 -10.79 57.93 29.36
CA VAL A 51 -11.43 58.43 28.14
C VAL A 51 -12.65 59.28 28.48
N GLU A 52 -13.49 58.82 29.41
CA GLU A 52 -14.68 59.55 29.85
C GLU A 52 -14.31 60.90 30.49
N GLN A 53 -13.31 60.91 31.38
CA GLN A 53 -12.81 62.15 32.00
C GLN A 53 -12.17 63.12 30.98
N SER A 54 -11.47 62.59 29.97
CA SER A 54 -10.84 63.40 28.93
C SER A 54 -11.86 64.04 27.99
N LEU A 55 -12.99 63.37 27.73
CA LEU A 55 -14.09 63.89 26.91
C LEU A 55 -14.88 64.99 27.62
N MET A 56 -14.96 64.94 28.95
CA MET A 56 -15.68 65.92 29.77
C MET A 56 -14.96 67.27 29.93
N THR A 57 -13.64 67.35 29.71
CA THR A 57 -12.82 68.46 30.21
C THR A 57 -12.25 69.42 29.16
N SER A 58 -12.30 69.19 27.84
CA SER A 58 -11.50 70.07 26.96
C SER A 58 -11.80 70.18 25.46
N SER A 59 -11.25 71.25 24.86
CA SER A 59 -11.38 71.72 23.47
C SER A 59 -10.87 70.71 22.41
N PRO A 60 -11.28 70.82 21.12
CA PRO A 60 -10.97 69.84 20.07
C PRO A 60 -9.48 69.52 19.86
N GLN A 61 -8.57 70.46 20.18
CA GLN A 61 -7.12 70.27 20.06
C GLN A 61 -6.53 69.40 21.19
N GLN A 62 -7.14 69.41 22.38
CA GLN A 62 -6.74 68.56 23.49
C GLN A 62 -7.22 67.12 23.28
N VAL A 63 -8.44 66.93 22.74
CA VAL A 63 -8.96 65.60 22.35
C VAL A 63 -8.03 64.89 21.37
N LEU A 64 -7.44 65.63 20.41
CA LEU A 64 -6.50 65.05 19.44
C LEU A 64 -5.16 64.62 20.05
N ARG A 65 -4.65 65.37 21.05
CA ARG A 65 -3.45 64.98 21.82
C ARG A 65 -3.73 63.79 22.72
N SER A 66 -4.87 63.78 23.40
CA SER A 66 -5.33 62.66 24.22
C SER A 66 -5.51 61.39 23.38
N LYS A 67 -6.05 61.48 22.16
CA LYS A 67 -6.17 60.36 21.22
C LYS A 67 -4.81 59.70 20.91
N LYS A 68 -3.75 60.49 20.72
CA LYS A 68 -2.42 59.96 20.41
C LYS A 68 -1.79 59.27 21.62
N GLN A 69 -2.04 59.79 22.82
CA GLN A 69 -1.60 59.20 24.08
C GLN A 69 -2.41 57.94 24.44
N MET A 70 -3.70 57.92 24.13
CA MET A 70 -4.59 56.76 24.23
C MET A 70 -4.15 55.62 23.32
N MET A 71 -3.87 55.89 22.04
CA MET A 71 -3.37 54.84 21.12
C MET A 71 -2.04 54.25 21.61
N LYS A 72 -1.19 55.04 22.25
CA LYS A 72 0.05 54.57 22.86
C LYS A 72 -0.22 53.64 24.06
N ARG A 73 -1.10 54.05 24.99
CA ARG A 73 -1.50 53.20 26.13
C ARG A 73 -2.21 51.93 25.68
N MET A 74 -3.12 52.01 24.71
CA MET A 74 -3.81 50.85 24.15
C MET A 74 -2.83 49.86 23.51
N SER A 75 -1.79 50.37 22.82
CA SER A 75 -0.72 49.52 22.29
C SER A 75 0.12 48.87 23.39
N GLU A 76 0.37 49.56 24.51
CA GLU A 76 1.08 49.01 25.68
C GLU A 76 0.25 47.90 26.36
N VAL A 77 -1.07 48.08 26.46
CA VAL A 77 -2.01 47.05 26.95
C VAL A 77 -2.07 45.86 26.01
N THR A 78 -2.23 46.09 24.70
CA THR A 78 -2.35 45.02 23.71
C THR A 78 -1.05 44.21 23.60
N ALA A 79 0.11 44.84 23.88
CA ALA A 79 1.39 44.15 23.95
C ALA A 79 1.58 43.32 25.23
N GLY A 80 0.88 43.66 26.33
CA GLY A 80 0.87 42.89 27.58
C GLY A 80 -0.11 41.72 27.61
N ILE A 81 -1.11 41.71 26.73
CA ILE A 81 -2.08 40.60 26.61
C ILE A 81 -1.43 39.46 25.82
N ASN A 82 -1.00 38.42 26.52
CA ASN A 82 -0.51 37.19 25.90
C ASN A 82 -1.69 36.35 25.37
N VAL A 83 -2.08 36.58 24.11
CA VAL A 83 -3.20 35.88 23.46
C VAL A 83 -2.98 34.35 23.42
N GLU A 84 -1.73 33.89 23.45
CA GLU A 84 -1.42 32.45 23.50
C GLU A 84 -1.74 31.79 24.85
N GLU A 85 -1.78 32.55 25.96
CA GLU A 85 -2.19 32.05 27.29
C GLU A 85 -3.71 31.97 27.44
N LEU A 86 -4.47 32.71 26.63
CA LEU A 86 -5.94 32.66 26.62
C LEU A 86 -6.50 31.45 25.85
N HIS A 87 -5.66 30.74 25.11
CA HIS A 87 -5.98 29.43 24.57
C HIS A 87 -5.51 28.36 25.55
N PRO A 88 -6.41 27.52 26.12
CA PRO A 88 -5.98 26.44 27.01
C PRO A 88 -5.02 25.51 26.26
N LYS A 89 -3.73 25.54 26.65
CA LYS A 89 -2.66 24.69 26.08
C LYS A 89 -2.76 23.25 26.57
N GLU A 90 -3.51 22.98 27.63
CA GLU A 90 -3.63 21.63 28.19
C GLU A 90 -4.79 20.87 27.57
N LYS A 91 -4.48 20.19 26.46
CA LYS A 91 -5.29 19.08 25.98
C LYS A 91 -4.76 17.76 26.51
N ALA A 92 -5.43 17.23 27.53
CA ALA A 92 -5.29 15.84 27.96
C ALA A 92 -6.62 15.35 28.54
N ASP A 93 -7.32 14.48 27.82
CA ASP A 93 -8.29 13.55 28.43
C ASP A 93 -7.55 12.35 29.00
N PHE A 94 -8.13 11.83 30.07
CA PHE A 94 -7.72 10.60 30.72
C PHE A 94 -7.69 9.45 29.71
N VAL A 95 -6.53 8.84 29.52
CA VAL A 95 -6.43 7.61 28.75
C VAL A 95 -5.98 6.49 29.68
N LEU A 96 -6.85 5.51 29.84
CA LEU A 96 -6.60 4.32 30.67
C LEU A 96 -5.84 3.29 29.83
N SER A 97 -4.59 2.99 30.18
CA SER A 97 -3.86 1.85 29.62
C SER A 97 -4.27 0.57 30.35
N LYS A 98 -4.92 -0.40 29.67
CA LYS A 98 -5.26 -1.70 30.27
C LYS A 98 -4.11 -2.70 30.07
N ASN A 99 -3.34 -2.97 31.13
CA ASN A 99 -2.34 -4.02 31.12
C ASN A 99 -2.99 -5.38 31.46
N ILE A 100 -3.53 -6.08 30.45
CA ILE A 100 -4.30 -7.33 30.65
C ILE A 100 -3.39 -8.55 30.95
N LYS A 101 -2.06 -8.39 31.03
CA LYS A 101 -1.17 -9.52 31.36
C LYS A 101 -1.29 -9.99 32.82
N SER A 102 -1.99 -9.25 33.68
CA SER A 102 -2.32 -9.70 35.04
C SER A 102 -3.67 -9.12 35.47
N LEU A 103 -4.57 -9.97 36.00
CA LEU A 103 -5.89 -9.59 36.56
C LEU A 103 -5.82 -8.62 37.76
N HIS A 104 -4.64 -8.08 38.06
CA HIS A 104 -4.31 -7.34 39.29
C HIS A 104 -3.91 -5.87 39.05
N HIS A 105 -3.94 -5.36 37.82
CA HIS A 105 -3.56 -3.97 37.50
C HIS A 105 -4.69 -3.24 36.76
N ILE A 106 -5.20 -2.13 37.32
CA ILE A 106 -6.36 -1.40 36.77
C ILE A 106 -5.93 -0.45 35.62
N GLY A 107 -4.64 -0.16 35.51
CA GLY A 107 -4.05 0.61 34.42
C GLY A 107 -3.18 1.76 34.91
N ASP A 108 -2.64 2.55 33.99
CA ASP A 108 -1.95 3.82 34.28
C ASP A 108 -2.58 4.95 33.43
N ILE A 109 -2.65 6.15 34.01
CA ILE A 109 -3.06 7.37 33.32
C ILE A 109 -1.82 7.97 32.62
N ILE A 110 -1.85 8.04 31.29
CA ILE A 110 -0.81 8.73 30.51
C ILE A 110 -1.24 10.18 30.28
N SER A 111 -0.55 11.13 30.90
CA SER A 111 -0.76 12.57 30.74
C SER A 111 0.54 13.27 30.33
N GLY A 112 0.49 14.09 29.28
CA GLY A 112 1.62 14.92 28.85
C GLY A 112 2.03 14.72 27.39
N THR A 113 2.44 15.81 26.76
CA THR A 113 2.94 15.89 25.38
C THR A 113 4.10 14.92 25.07
N PRO A 114 5.12 14.75 25.94
CA PRO A 114 6.25 13.86 25.67
C PRO A 114 5.85 12.38 25.64
N ALA A 115 4.89 11.97 26.48
CA ALA A 115 4.44 10.58 26.54
C ALA A 115 3.56 10.21 25.33
N LEU A 116 2.76 11.16 24.83
CA LEU A 116 1.97 10.99 23.61
C LEU A 116 2.84 10.95 22.34
N GLN A 117 3.95 11.69 22.28
CA GLN A 117 4.90 11.64 21.16
C GLN A 117 5.58 10.28 20.99
N GLN A 118 5.58 9.44 22.04
CA GLN A 118 6.18 8.11 22.00
C GLN A 118 5.17 7.01 21.59
N CYS A 119 3.90 7.36 21.38
CA CYS A 119 2.88 6.44 20.91
C CYS A 119 3.00 6.20 19.40
N ARG A 120 2.64 4.99 18.97
CA ARG A 120 2.71 4.58 17.57
C ARG A 120 1.35 4.19 17.03
N VAL A 121 1.13 4.54 15.77
CA VAL A 121 -0.07 4.16 15.02
C VAL A 121 0.15 2.79 14.40
N LYS A 122 -0.73 1.84 14.69
CA LYS A 122 -0.70 0.51 14.10
C LYS A 122 -1.98 0.23 13.34
N LYS A 123 -1.83 -0.14 12.07
CA LYS A 123 -2.91 -0.70 11.27
C LYS A 123 -3.11 -2.15 11.72
N ILE A 124 -4.31 -2.49 12.18
CA ILE A 124 -4.60 -3.85 12.66
C ILE A 124 -4.98 -4.75 11.48
N ASP A 125 -6.09 -4.47 10.81
CA ASP A 125 -6.53 -5.22 9.62
C ASP A 125 -7.83 -4.61 9.03
N GLY A 126 -8.39 -5.27 8.01
CA GLY A 126 -9.78 -5.07 7.60
C GLY A 126 -10.00 -3.84 6.74
N VAL A 127 -9.09 -3.59 5.80
CA VAL A 127 -9.32 -2.59 4.74
C VAL A 127 -10.45 -3.08 3.85
N THR A 128 -11.59 -2.42 3.93
CA THR A 128 -12.73 -2.64 3.04
C THR A 128 -12.91 -1.41 2.16
N LEU A 129 -13.07 -1.66 0.86
CA LEU A 129 -13.36 -0.64 -0.13
C LEU A 129 -14.72 -0.98 -0.75
N VAL A 130 -15.69 -0.07 -0.64
CA VAL A 130 -17.00 -0.19 -1.30
C VAL A 130 -17.19 1.06 -2.16
N GLY A 131 -16.96 0.92 -3.46
CA GLY A 131 -16.86 2.05 -4.37
C GLY A 131 -15.73 3.00 -3.96
N LYS A 132 -16.08 4.25 -3.61
CA LYS A 132 -15.11 5.25 -3.13
C LYS A 132 -14.94 5.29 -1.61
N ALA A 133 -15.78 4.56 -0.86
CA ALA A 133 -15.75 4.57 0.60
C ALA A 133 -14.74 3.54 1.11
N LEU A 134 -13.67 4.03 1.73
CA LEU A 134 -12.65 3.25 2.41
C LEU A 134 -13.00 3.14 3.89
N SER A 135 -12.90 1.94 4.44
CA SER A 135 -13.00 1.67 5.88
C SER A 135 -11.85 0.78 6.33
N PHE A 136 -11.16 1.12 7.42
CA PHE A 136 -10.12 0.27 8.01
C PHE A 136 -10.04 0.45 9.53
N LEU A 137 -9.40 -0.50 10.21
CA LEU A 137 -9.20 -0.48 11.66
C LEU A 137 -7.79 0.01 12.01
N LEU A 138 -7.74 0.89 13.00
CA LEU A 138 -6.52 1.51 13.51
C LEU A 138 -6.48 1.38 15.03
N SER A 139 -5.34 0.98 15.57
CA SER A 139 -5.03 1.08 16.99
C SER A 139 -3.86 2.03 17.21
N ILE A 140 -3.80 2.55 18.42
CA ILE A 140 -2.70 3.38 18.89
C ILE A 140 -2.08 2.60 20.05
N GLU A 141 -0.79 2.29 19.97
CA GLU A 141 -0.08 1.54 21.00
C GLU A 141 0.89 2.46 21.75
N ALA A 142 0.98 2.26 23.07
CA ALA A 142 2.06 2.82 23.89
C ALA A 142 3.36 2.02 23.68
N LEU A 143 4.49 2.53 24.22
CA LEU A 143 5.82 1.91 24.18
C LEU A 143 5.83 0.41 24.58
N ASP A 144 4.91 0.03 25.46
CA ASP A 144 4.77 -1.32 25.99
C ASP A 144 3.95 -2.26 25.09
N SER A 145 3.58 -1.81 23.88
CA SER A 145 2.74 -2.51 22.89
C SER A 145 1.29 -2.74 23.33
N PHE A 146 0.78 -1.97 24.29
CA PHE A 146 -0.61 -2.04 24.72
C PHE A 146 -1.49 -1.02 24.00
N PRO A 147 -2.72 -1.41 23.59
CA PRO A 147 -3.66 -0.52 22.92
C PRO A 147 -4.14 0.58 23.87
N LEU A 148 -4.16 1.81 23.35
CA LEU A 148 -4.47 3.04 24.06
C LEU A 148 -5.91 3.46 23.76
N SER A 149 -6.71 3.70 24.81
CA SER A 149 -8.12 4.11 24.67
C SER A 149 -8.31 5.63 24.80
N ILE A 150 -8.27 6.32 23.68
CA ILE A 150 -8.50 7.76 23.49
C ILE A 150 -9.98 8.07 23.25
N SER A 151 -10.44 9.21 23.78
CA SER A 151 -11.78 9.75 23.54
C SER A 151 -11.94 10.27 22.09
N LEU A 152 -13.06 9.97 21.44
CA LEU A 152 -13.32 10.36 20.04
C LEU A 152 -13.17 11.86 19.73
N PRO A 153 -13.64 12.81 20.57
CA PRO A 153 -13.48 14.25 20.31
C PRO A 153 -12.01 14.68 20.17
N SER A 154 -11.12 13.91 20.75
CA SER A 154 -9.69 14.20 20.88
C SER A 154 -8.83 13.46 19.86
N LEU A 155 -9.45 12.64 19.00
CA LEU A 155 -8.79 11.90 17.95
C LEU A 155 -9.17 12.48 16.59
N ARG A 156 -8.14 12.94 15.86
CA ARG A 156 -8.26 13.36 14.46
C ARG A 156 -7.40 12.42 13.61
N CYS A 157 -7.96 12.02 12.47
CA CYS A 157 -7.26 11.21 11.50
C CYS A 157 -7.43 11.87 10.13
N SER A 158 -6.36 11.91 9.35
CA SER A 158 -6.37 12.36 7.97
C SER A 158 -5.47 11.47 7.12
N LEU A 159 -5.82 11.33 5.86
CA LEU A 159 -5.02 10.58 4.90
C LEU A 159 -4.35 11.58 3.95
N VAL A 160 -3.03 11.51 3.86
CA VAL A 160 -2.26 12.42 2.99
C VAL A 160 -1.63 11.62 1.86
N PRO A 161 -1.95 11.92 0.58
CA PRO A 161 -1.28 11.26 -0.54
C PRO A 161 0.22 11.51 -0.53
N VAL A 162 1.02 10.46 -0.77
CA VAL A 162 2.48 10.57 -0.88
C VAL A 162 2.82 11.23 -2.23
N GLY A 163 3.21 12.51 -2.20
CA GLY A 163 3.47 13.34 -3.39
C GLY A 163 2.39 14.40 -3.60
N LYS A 164 2.69 15.66 -3.24
CA LYS A 164 1.85 16.88 -3.35
C LYS A 164 0.35 16.66 -3.60
N GLY A 165 -0.37 16.16 -2.60
CA GLY A 165 -1.83 16.05 -2.58
C GLY A 165 -2.44 16.81 -1.40
N ARG A 166 -3.73 17.17 -1.48
CA ARG A 166 -4.47 17.71 -0.32
C ARG A 166 -4.81 16.57 0.65
N PRO A 167 -4.82 16.82 1.98
CA PRO A 167 -5.31 15.84 2.95
C PRO A 167 -6.77 15.47 2.68
N ILE A 168 -7.10 14.19 2.84
CA ILE A 168 -8.46 13.67 2.82
C ILE A 168 -8.92 13.58 4.29
N ASP A 169 -9.97 14.31 4.62
CA ASP A 169 -10.58 14.26 5.93
C ASP A 169 -11.26 12.89 6.14
N THR A 170 -11.10 12.34 7.34
CA THR A 170 -11.65 11.03 7.70
C THR A 170 -12.64 11.17 8.86
N THR A 171 -13.64 10.30 8.86
CA THR A 171 -14.58 10.11 9.97
C THR A 171 -14.04 9.01 10.87
N VAL A 172 -13.90 9.30 12.16
CA VAL A 172 -13.41 8.36 13.17
C VAL A 172 -14.59 7.88 14.02
N THR A 173 -14.74 6.57 14.16
CA THR A 173 -15.81 5.96 14.97
C THR A 173 -15.23 4.88 15.89
N THR A 174 -15.78 4.74 17.09
CA THR A 174 -15.43 3.65 18.01
C THR A 174 -16.17 2.38 17.61
N THR A 175 -15.45 1.27 17.48
CA THR A 175 -16.07 -0.06 17.40
C THR A 175 -16.46 -0.54 18.79
N SER A 176 -17.70 -0.99 18.94
CA SER A 176 -18.35 -1.34 20.21
C SER A 176 -17.79 -2.57 20.93
N THR A 177 -16.71 -3.21 20.44
CA THR A 177 -16.25 -4.52 20.93
C THR A 177 -14.83 -4.54 21.47
N ASP A 178 -13.89 -3.73 20.93
CA ASP A 178 -12.48 -3.76 21.33
C ASP A 178 -12.01 -2.38 21.82
N PRO A 179 -11.66 -2.22 23.11
CA PRO A 179 -11.13 -0.97 23.66
C PRO A 179 -9.84 -0.54 22.96
N GLY A 180 -9.75 0.72 22.51
CA GLY A 180 -8.55 1.28 21.86
C GLY A 180 -8.41 0.97 20.37
N VAL A 181 -9.45 0.39 19.74
CA VAL A 181 -9.54 0.19 18.29
C VAL A 181 -10.57 1.14 17.69
N TYR A 182 -10.15 1.85 16.64
CA TYR A 182 -10.94 2.85 15.95
C TYR A 182 -11.19 2.43 14.51
N ARG A 183 -12.43 2.63 14.05
CA ARG A 183 -12.78 2.51 12.64
C ARG A 183 -12.65 3.87 11.97
N ILE A 184 -11.77 3.93 10.98
CA ILE A 184 -11.56 5.09 10.13
C ILE A 184 -12.34 4.90 8.85
N GLN A 185 -13.15 5.89 8.47
CA GLN A 185 -13.93 5.91 7.23
C GLN A 185 -13.62 7.18 6.45
N CYS A 186 -13.46 7.06 5.14
CA CYS A 186 -13.27 8.23 4.27
C CYS A 186 -13.70 7.93 2.84
N ASN A 187 -13.94 8.99 2.06
CA ASN A 187 -14.18 8.88 0.64
C ASN A 187 -12.91 9.26 -0.11
N LEU A 188 -12.41 8.35 -0.92
CA LEU A 188 -11.17 8.53 -1.65
C LEU A 188 -11.42 9.23 -2.99
N SER A 189 -10.52 10.17 -3.30
CA SER A 189 -10.49 10.89 -4.57
C SER A 189 -9.18 10.68 -5.34
N THR A 190 -8.15 10.15 -4.69
CA THR A 190 -6.79 10.01 -5.23
C THR A 190 -6.26 8.58 -5.09
N ARG A 191 -5.53 8.11 -6.12
CA ARG A 191 -4.87 6.79 -6.18
C ARG A 191 -3.54 6.79 -5.44
N GLY A 192 -3.10 5.61 -4.94
CA GLY A 192 -1.73 5.37 -4.49
C GLY A 192 -1.51 5.23 -2.98
N THR A 193 -0.25 5.30 -2.55
CA THR A 193 0.14 5.24 -1.13
C THR A 193 -0.25 6.51 -0.41
N HIS A 194 -0.87 6.38 0.75
CA HIS A 194 -1.24 7.50 1.60
C HIS A 194 -0.61 7.33 2.97
N THR A 195 -0.16 8.42 3.56
CA THR A 195 0.30 8.46 4.94
C THR A 195 -0.91 8.69 5.84
N VAL A 196 -1.12 7.80 6.81
CA VAL A 196 -2.13 7.98 7.86
C VAL A 196 -1.55 8.93 8.90
N LYS A 197 -2.08 10.15 8.95
CA LYS A 197 -1.72 11.14 9.97
C LYS A 197 -2.75 11.09 11.08
N VAL A 198 -2.29 10.68 12.25
CA VAL A 198 -3.11 10.66 13.46
C VAL A 198 -2.66 11.78 14.38
N GLN A 199 -3.62 12.59 14.78
CA GLN A 199 -3.44 13.64 15.77
C GLN A 199 -4.30 13.31 16.99
N VAL A 200 -3.64 13.24 18.14
CA VAL A 200 -4.28 13.08 19.44
C VAL A 200 -4.08 14.40 20.16
N TYR A 201 -5.18 15.12 20.41
CA TYR A 201 -5.13 16.50 20.91
C TYR A 201 -4.35 17.44 19.96
N ASP A 202 -3.21 17.97 20.42
CA ASP A 202 -2.27 18.82 19.67
C ASP A 202 -0.98 18.08 19.33
N VAL A 203 -0.94 16.75 19.52
CA VAL A 203 0.22 15.92 19.25
C VAL A 203 0.00 15.09 17.99
N HIS A 204 0.90 15.25 17.02
CA HIS A 204 0.99 14.36 15.87
C HIS A 204 1.78 13.11 16.26
N LEU A 205 1.18 11.94 16.02
CA LEU A 205 1.84 10.66 16.22
C LEU A 205 2.73 10.30 15.03
N GLU A 206 3.57 9.28 15.21
CA GLU A 206 4.41 8.74 14.15
C GLU A 206 3.55 8.31 12.94
N ASP A 207 3.96 8.79 11.76
CA ASP A 207 3.25 8.59 10.50
C ASP A 207 3.34 7.13 10.05
N THR A 208 2.19 6.50 9.80
CA THR A 208 2.15 5.14 9.25
C THR A 208 1.74 5.19 7.78
N SER A 209 2.62 4.70 6.91
CA SER A 209 2.33 4.56 5.49
C SER A 209 1.33 3.43 5.26
N LEU A 210 0.22 3.76 4.60
CA LEU A 210 -0.83 2.83 4.21
C LEU A 210 -0.92 2.79 2.68
N VAL A 211 -0.71 1.61 2.11
CA VAL A 211 -1.10 1.37 0.72
C VAL A 211 -2.62 1.30 0.67
N ILE A 212 -3.22 2.29 0.00
CA ILE A 212 -4.66 2.31 -0.21
C ILE A 212 -4.93 1.65 -1.56
N PRO A 213 -5.64 0.51 -1.59
CA PRO A 213 -5.92 -0.22 -2.82
C PRO A 213 -7.06 0.41 -3.62
N PHE A 214 -7.07 1.74 -3.71
CA PHE A 214 -8.07 2.48 -4.47
C PHE A 214 -7.52 2.79 -5.84
N ASN A 215 -7.98 2.00 -6.80
CA ASN A 215 -7.95 2.36 -8.20
C ASN A 215 -9.39 2.77 -8.59
N PRO A 216 -9.66 4.05 -8.90
CA PRO A 216 -11.01 4.51 -9.26
C PRO A 216 -11.56 3.83 -10.52
N TYR A 217 -10.72 3.11 -11.26
CA TYR A 217 -11.09 2.34 -12.45
C TYR A 217 -11.41 0.87 -12.15
N LEU A 218 -11.21 0.36 -10.91
CA LEU A 218 -11.56 -1.03 -10.55
C LEU A 218 -13.05 -1.32 -10.71
N ASP A 219 -13.91 -0.31 -10.53
CA ASP A 219 -15.36 -0.43 -10.70
C ASP A 219 -15.80 -0.42 -12.17
N ASN A 220 -14.90 -0.07 -13.10
CA ASN A 220 -15.20 0.08 -14.52
C ASN A 220 -14.03 -0.39 -15.41
N ILE A 221 -13.50 -1.58 -15.12
CA ILE A 221 -12.49 -2.24 -15.96
C ILE A 221 -13.19 -2.75 -17.22
N THR A 222 -13.06 -2.00 -18.30
CA THR A 222 -13.65 -2.34 -19.60
C THR A 222 -12.55 -2.61 -20.62
N PRO A 223 -12.67 -3.64 -21.46
CA PRO A 223 -11.74 -3.86 -22.57
C PRO A 223 -11.73 -2.64 -23.50
N VAL A 224 -10.55 -2.13 -23.81
CA VAL A 224 -10.34 -1.00 -24.73
C VAL A 224 -10.19 -1.51 -26.16
N HIS A 225 -9.43 -2.59 -26.33
CA HIS A 225 -9.15 -3.16 -27.65
C HIS A 225 -8.74 -4.63 -27.54
N THR A 226 -8.97 -5.39 -28.61
CA THR A 226 -8.62 -6.80 -28.73
C THR A 226 -7.80 -7.02 -29.98
N ILE A 227 -6.64 -7.65 -29.83
CA ILE A 227 -5.76 -8.04 -30.93
C ILE A 227 -5.95 -9.54 -31.17
N THR A 228 -6.36 -9.88 -32.39
CA THR A 228 -6.64 -11.25 -32.84
C THR A 228 -5.49 -11.79 -33.70
N GLU A 229 -5.66 -13.00 -34.27
CA GLU A 229 -4.68 -13.65 -35.15
C GLU A 229 -3.35 -14.02 -34.45
N LEU A 230 -3.45 -14.35 -33.15
CA LEU A 230 -2.36 -14.93 -32.38
C LEU A 230 -2.59 -16.44 -32.25
N THR A 231 -1.54 -17.21 -32.06
CA THR A 231 -1.61 -18.67 -31.95
C THR A 231 -1.26 -19.10 -30.52
N ASN A 232 -2.28 -19.29 -29.70
CA ASN A 232 -2.17 -19.62 -28.28
C ASN A 232 -1.16 -18.72 -27.53
N PRO A 233 -1.45 -17.41 -27.40
CA PRO A 233 -0.55 -16.47 -26.74
C PRO A 233 -0.39 -16.83 -25.25
N TRP A 234 0.85 -16.84 -24.77
CA TRP A 234 1.17 -17.19 -23.37
C TRP A 234 1.75 -16.03 -22.58
N GLY A 235 3.01 -15.66 -22.81
CA GLY A 235 3.68 -14.54 -22.16
C GLY A 235 3.52 -13.25 -22.94
N VAL A 236 3.46 -12.14 -22.21
CA VAL A 236 3.46 -10.79 -22.76
C VAL A 236 4.47 -9.90 -22.02
N ALA A 237 5.23 -9.13 -22.78
CA ALA A 237 6.12 -8.08 -22.29
C ALA A 237 5.87 -6.80 -23.07
N VAL A 238 6.09 -5.65 -22.44
CA VAL A 238 5.91 -4.33 -23.08
C VAL A 238 7.18 -3.53 -22.89
N THR A 239 7.60 -2.87 -23.97
CA THR A 239 8.77 -2.00 -24.04
C THR A 239 8.41 -0.55 -23.71
N ASP A 240 9.40 0.27 -23.36
CA ASP A 240 9.17 1.69 -23.04
C ASP A 240 8.68 2.52 -24.23
N ASP A 241 8.89 2.06 -25.46
CA ASP A 241 8.33 2.66 -26.69
C ASP A 241 7.00 2.03 -27.12
N ASN A 242 6.34 1.29 -26.21
CA ASN A 242 5.02 0.67 -26.36
C ASN A 242 4.93 -0.43 -27.43
N HIS A 243 6.04 -1.05 -27.83
CA HIS A 243 5.96 -2.33 -28.54
C HIS A 243 5.56 -3.44 -27.56
N VAL A 244 4.61 -4.27 -28.00
CA VAL A 244 4.10 -5.41 -27.23
C VAL A 244 4.71 -6.68 -27.79
N ILE A 245 5.33 -7.48 -26.93
CA ILE A 245 6.06 -8.69 -27.29
C ILE A 245 5.31 -9.87 -26.70
N ILE A 246 4.93 -10.82 -27.55
CA ILE A 246 4.03 -11.92 -27.21
C ILE A 246 4.68 -13.22 -27.64
N THR A 247 4.67 -14.22 -26.78
CA THR A 247 5.05 -15.58 -27.18
C THR A 247 3.81 -16.33 -27.67
N GLU A 248 3.87 -16.87 -28.88
CA GLU A 248 2.84 -17.74 -29.43
C GLU A 248 3.28 -19.19 -29.26
N CYS A 249 2.70 -19.88 -28.26
CA CYS A 249 3.15 -21.20 -27.83
C CYS A 249 3.14 -22.22 -28.97
N SER A 250 2.01 -22.29 -29.66
CA SER A 250 1.76 -23.28 -30.72
C SER A 250 2.26 -22.79 -32.08
N GLY A 251 2.40 -21.47 -32.25
CA GLY A 251 3.05 -20.88 -33.43
C GLY A 251 4.58 -21.00 -33.42
N HIS A 252 5.17 -21.44 -32.30
CA HIS A 252 6.62 -21.58 -32.13
C HIS A 252 7.38 -20.28 -32.44
N CYS A 253 6.78 -19.13 -32.10
CA CYS A 253 7.33 -17.82 -32.44
C CYS A 253 7.13 -16.80 -31.31
N VAL A 254 7.83 -15.67 -31.46
CA VAL A 254 7.60 -14.45 -30.69
C VAL A 254 7.14 -13.37 -31.64
N THR A 255 5.97 -12.80 -31.38
CA THR A 255 5.39 -11.73 -32.18
C THR A 255 5.58 -10.39 -31.49
N ILE A 256 6.02 -9.39 -32.25
CA ILE A 256 6.15 -8.01 -31.81
C ILE A 256 5.06 -7.19 -32.50
N LEU A 257 4.27 -6.49 -31.71
CA LEU A 257 3.24 -5.57 -32.15
C LEU A 257 3.71 -4.12 -31.95
N ASP A 258 3.22 -3.21 -32.79
CA ASP A 258 3.36 -1.78 -32.57
C ASP A 258 2.39 -1.27 -31.50
N ARG A 259 2.46 0.03 -31.21
CA ARG A 259 1.60 0.70 -30.23
C ARG A 259 0.11 0.67 -30.61
N GLU A 260 -0.22 0.46 -31.88
CA GLU A 260 -1.58 0.31 -32.38
C GLU A 260 -2.08 -1.15 -32.31
N GLY A 261 -1.23 -2.08 -31.85
CA GLY A 261 -1.55 -3.50 -31.76
C GLY A 261 -1.40 -4.26 -33.08
N LYS A 262 -0.83 -3.64 -34.11
CA LYS A 262 -0.60 -4.29 -35.40
C LYS A 262 0.69 -5.09 -35.37
N LYS A 263 0.64 -6.29 -35.95
CA LYS A 263 1.81 -7.17 -36.08
C LYS A 263 2.89 -6.52 -36.94
N VAL A 264 4.04 -6.23 -36.31
CA VAL A 264 5.22 -5.69 -36.96
C VAL A 264 6.08 -6.83 -37.50
N ILE A 265 6.39 -7.79 -36.63
CA ILE A 265 7.30 -8.88 -36.97
C ILE A 265 7.00 -10.13 -36.13
N SER A 266 7.24 -11.30 -36.72
CA SER A 266 7.22 -12.60 -36.06
C SER A 266 8.62 -13.20 -36.11
N LEU A 267 9.17 -13.56 -34.96
CA LEU A 267 10.52 -14.08 -34.78
C LEU A 267 10.46 -15.60 -34.55
N GLY A 268 11.13 -16.37 -35.40
CA GLY A 268 11.05 -17.84 -35.40
C GLY A 268 9.68 -18.39 -35.83
N GLY A 269 9.52 -19.72 -35.76
CA GLY A 269 8.32 -20.42 -36.25
C GLY A 269 8.32 -20.64 -37.77
N GLU A 270 7.27 -21.26 -38.30
CA GLU A 270 7.13 -21.47 -39.75
C GLU A 270 6.79 -20.13 -40.43
N GLY A 271 7.68 -19.66 -41.31
CA GLY A 271 7.53 -18.37 -42.01
C GLY A 271 7.92 -17.12 -41.19
N GLY A 272 8.42 -17.29 -39.96
CA GLY A 272 8.96 -16.17 -39.18
C GLY A 272 10.35 -15.74 -39.62
N SER A 273 10.68 -14.49 -39.29
CA SER A 273 11.98 -13.85 -39.55
C SER A 273 13.01 -14.15 -38.44
N GLY A 274 14.26 -13.79 -38.69
CA GLY A 274 15.38 -14.05 -37.79
C GLY A 274 15.97 -15.47 -37.94
N ASN A 275 17.08 -15.71 -37.25
CA ASN A 275 17.77 -17.01 -37.24
C ASN A 275 17.44 -17.86 -35.99
N VAL A 276 16.56 -17.37 -35.12
CA VAL A 276 16.13 -18.07 -33.91
C VAL A 276 15.05 -19.12 -34.20
N LYS A 277 15.13 -20.26 -33.51
CA LYS A 277 14.12 -21.32 -33.54
C LYS A 277 13.56 -21.54 -32.14
N PHE A 278 12.25 -21.48 -32.00
CA PHE A 278 11.54 -21.89 -30.78
C PHE A 278 10.88 -23.25 -30.95
N THR A 279 10.63 -23.92 -29.84
CA THR A 279 9.91 -25.20 -29.79
C THR A 279 8.65 -25.07 -28.93
N TYR A 280 8.71 -24.43 -27.78
CA TYR A 280 7.52 -24.10 -26.98
C TYR A 280 7.83 -22.84 -26.17
N PRO A 281 7.79 -21.65 -26.81
CA PRO A 281 8.02 -20.40 -26.09
C PRO A 281 6.89 -20.17 -25.07
N ARG A 282 7.23 -19.67 -23.88
CA ARG A 282 6.29 -19.44 -22.77
C ARG A 282 6.46 -18.06 -22.15
N GLY A 283 7.38 -17.92 -21.22
CA GLY A 283 7.65 -16.65 -20.56
C GLY A 283 8.47 -15.75 -21.45
N VAL A 284 8.22 -14.45 -21.35
CA VAL A 284 8.97 -13.41 -22.04
C VAL A 284 9.23 -12.24 -21.13
N ALA A 285 10.44 -11.70 -21.20
CA ALA A 285 10.82 -10.46 -20.53
C ALA A 285 11.70 -9.62 -21.45
N ILE A 286 11.68 -8.30 -21.29
CA ILE A 286 12.52 -7.37 -22.04
C ILE A 286 13.55 -6.74 -21.11
N THR A 287 14.80 -6.75 -21.54
CA THR A 287 15.91 -6.08 -20.83
C THR A 287 15.92 -4.57 -21.12
N PRO A 288 16.52 -3.73 -20.26
CA PRO A 288 16.68 -2.30 -20.53
C PRO A 288 17.41 -2.01 -21.86
N GLU A 289 18.31 -2.90 -22.29
CA GLU A 289 19.02 -2.80 -23.56
C GLU A 289 18.20 -3.31 -24.76
N LYS A 290 16.89 -3.54 -24.58
CA LYS A 290 15.95 -4.04 -25.59
C LYS A 290 16.25 -5.43 -26.16
N PHE A 291 16.96 -6.28 -25.42
CA PHE A 291 17.00 -7.71 -25.72
C PHE A 291 15.81 -8.44 -25.10
N ILE A 292 15.23 -9.36 -25.86
CA ILE A 292 14.11 -10.20 -25.44
C ILE A 292 14.68 -11.47 -24.83
N LEU A 293 14.26 -11.79 -23.60
CA LEU A 293 14.49 -13.08 -22.96
C LEU A 293 13.23 -13.94 -23.13
N VAL A 294 13.40 -15.16 -23.62
CA VAL A 294 12.30 -16.09 -23.87
C VAL A 294 12.62 -17.42 -23.20
N SER A 295 11.70 -17.95 -22.41
CA SER A 295 11.80 -19.35 -21.96
C SER A 295 11.21 -20.24 -23.04
N ASP A 296 12.00 -21.22 -23.46
CA ASP A 296 11.67 -22.09 -24.58
C ASP A 296 12.10 -23.52 -24.27
N ASN A 297 11.12 -24.41 -24.09
CA ASN A 297 11.31 -25.83 -23.82
C ASN A 297 12.17 -26.19 -22.59
N HIS A 298 13.50 -26.15 -22.67
CA HIS A 298 14.43 -26.46 -21.56
C HIS A 298 15.58 -25.44 -21.44
N ARG A 299 15.40 -24.25 -22.02
CA ARG A 299 16.43 -23.22 -22.13
C ARG A 299 15.83 -21.82 -22.05
N ILE A 300 16.69 -20.84 -21.82
CA ILE A 300 16.39 -19.42 -21.93
C ILE A 300 17.18 -18.87 -23.12
N GLN A 301 16.48 -18.22 -24.04
CA GLN A 301 17.08 -17.59 -25.22
C GLN A 301 17.04 -16.07 -25.07
N LYS A 302 18.17 -15.42 -25.36
CA LYS A 302 18.30 -13.97 -25.47
C LYS A 302 18.42 -13.60 -26.94
N ILE A 303 17.52 -12.78 -27.43
CA ILE A 303 17.46 -12.36 -28.84
C ILE A 303 17.40 -10.84 -28.97
N SER A 304 17.81 -10.32 -30.12
CA SER A 304 17.53 -8.93 -30.51
C SER A 304 16.06 -8.76 -30.93
N MET A 305 15.59 -7.50 -31.00
CA MET A 305 14.27 -7.18 -31.55
C MET A 305 14.14 -7.54 -33.04
N ASP A 306 15.26 -7.69 -33.75
CA ASP A 306 15.30 -8.08 -35.16
C ASP A 306 15.33 -9.60 -35.37
N GLY A 307 15.41 -10.39 -34.29
CA GLY A 307 15.38 -11.86 -34.35
C GLY A 307 16.72 -12.57 -34.38
N ASP A 308 17.82 -11.85 -34.10
CA ASP A 308 19.14 -12.47 -33.98
C ASP A 308 19.32 -13.13 -32.63
N LEU A 309 19.72 -14.40 -32.63
CA LEU A 309 20.08 -15.12 -31.42
C LEU A 309 21.40 -14.61 -30.83
N ILE A 310 21.35 -13.98 -29.66
CA ILE A 310 22.51 -13.42 -28.96
C ILE A 310 23.12 -14.45 -28.00
N ALA A 311 22.28 -15.13 -27.23
CA ALA A 311 22.71 -16.17 -26.31
C ALA A 311 21.60 -17.21 -26.11
N SER A 312 22.00 -18.44 -25.81
CA SER A 312 21.10 -19.53 -25.45
C SER A 312 21.71 -20.29 -24.29
N VAL A 313 21.02 -20.33 -23.16
CA VAL A 313 21.53 -20.97 -21.94
C VAL A 313 20.58 -22.04 -21.45
N GLY A 314 21.20 -23.11 -20.95
CA GLY A 314 20.54 -24.21 -20.30
C GLY A 314 20.16 -25.38 -21.20
N LYS A 315 19.73 -26.44 -20.54
CA LYS A 315 19.38 -27.74 -21.13
C LYS A 315 18.43 -28.49 -20.21
N GLU A 316 17.88 -29.60 -20.66
CA GLU A 316 17.04 -30.44 -19.82
C GLU A 316 17.81 -30.96 -18.58
N GLY A 317 17.14 -30.95 -17.43
CA GLY A 317 17.65 -31.56 -16.20
C GLY A 317 17.21 -30.82 -14.94
N ARG A 318 17.91 -31.08 -13.83
CA ARG A 318 17.57 -30.59 -12.48
C ARG A 318 18.68 -29.80 -11.79
N GLY A 319 19.88 -29.78 -12.37
CA GLY A 319 21.03 -29.04 -11.83
C GLY A 319 20.94 -27.52 -12.10
N PRO A 320 21.96 -26.76 -11.67
CA PRO A 320 22.12 -25.35 -12.05
C PRO A 320 22.13 -25.17 -13.57
N LEU A 321 21.40 -24.17 -14.08
CA LEU A 321 21.18 -23.91 -15.51
C LEU A 321 20.55 -25.08 -16.27
N GLN A 322 20.00 -26.08 -15.59
CA GLN A 322 19.18 -27.11 -16.23
C GLN A 322 17.72 -26.83 -15.91
N PHE A 323 16.85 -26.87 -16.91
CA PHE A 323 15.45 -26.53 -16.80
C PHE A 323 14.56 -27.68 -17.22
N ASN A 324 13.37 -27.76 -16.64
CA ASN A 324 12.33 -28.67 -17.06
C ASN A 324 11.03 -27.89 -17.30
N CYS A 325 10.83 -27.49 -18.56
CA CYS A 325 9.71 -26.67 -19.01
C CYS A 325 9.65 -25.32 -18.26
N PRO A 326 10.64 -24.42 -18.42
CA PRO A 326 10.61 -23.12 -17.79
C PRO A 326 9.45 -22.29 -18.37
N TYR A 327 8.70 -21.62 -17.48
CA TYR A 327 7.57 -20.77 -17.85
C TYR A 327 7.95 -19.30 -17.63
N GLY A 328 7.29 -18.59 -16.72
CA GLY A 328 7.46 -17.15 -16.54
C GLY A 328 8.89 -16.71 -16.27
N ILE A 329 9.21 -15.51 -16.77
CA ILE A 329 10.49 -14.83 -16.59
C ILE A 329 10.22 -13.43 -16.07
N ALA A 330 10.90 -13.04 -14.98
CA ALA A 330 10.97 -11.65 -14.54
C ALA A 330 12.40 -11.17 -14.42
N ILE A 331 12.62 -9.89 -14.67
CA ILE A 331 13.89 -9.22 -14.45
C ILE A 331 13.71 -8.31 -13.24
N SER A 332 14.60 -8.44 -12.25
CA SER A 332 14.60 -7.57 -11.08
C SER A 332 14.97 -6.15 -11.49
N PRO A 333 14.11 -5.14 -11.28
CA PRO A 333 14.46 -3.75 -11.60
C PRO A 333 15.57 -3.19 -10.70
N ILE A 334 15.84 -3.85 -9.56
CA ILE A 334 16.84 -3.42 -8.57
C ILE A 334 18.22 -4.01 -8.90
N THR A 335 18.27 -5.28 -9.29
CA THR A 335 19.53 -6.03 -9.42
C THR A 335 19.87 -6.42 -10.85
N GLY A 336 18.92 -6.31 -11.78
CA GLY A 336 19.04 -6.83 -13.15
C GLY A 336 19.04 -8.36 -13.25
N LYS A 337 18.94 -9.09 -12.13
CA LYS A 337 18.91 -10.56 -12.13
C LYS A 337 17.62 -11.08 -12.76
N VAL A 338 17.72 -12.24 -13.40
CA VAL A 338 16.62 -12.90 -14.12
C VAL A 338 16.08 -14.04 -13.27
N TYR A 339 14.79 -14.01 -12.95
CA TYR A 339 14.08 -15.03 -12.19
C TYR A 339 13.23 -15.85 -13.15
N ILE A 340 13.37 -17.18 -13.10
CA ILE A 340 12.69 -18.10 -14.00
C ILE A 340 11.91 -19.14 -13.21
N ALA A 341 10.62 -19.25 -13.50
CA ALA A 341 9.77 -20.33 -13.00
C ALA A 341 10.09 -21.65 -13.71
N ASP A 342 10.80 -22.54 -13.02
CA ASP A 342 11.22 -23.85 -13.54
C ASP A 342 10.16 -24.90 -13.17
N ARG A 343 9.06 -24.88 -13.93
CA ARG A 343 7.77 -25.50 -13.61
C ARG A 343 7.90 -26.93 -13.08
N TYR A 344 8.47 -27.84 -13.85
CA TYR A 344 8.51 -29.26 -13.47
C TYR A 344 9.65 -29.61 -12.52
N ASN A 345 10.55 -28.67 -12.24
CA ASN A 345 11.52 -28.77 -11.15
C ASN A 345 11.02 -28.14 -9.85
N HIS A 346 9.82 -27.52 -9.85
CA HIS A 346 9.17 -26.97 -8.66
C HIS A 346 10.03 -25.94 -7.92
N ARG A 347 10.72 -25.08 -8.67
CA ARG A 347 11.65 -24.09 -8.13
C ARG A 347 11.66 -22.82 -8.98
N ILE A 348 12.23 -21.77 -8.42
CA ILE A 348 12.67 -20.60 -9.17
C ILE A 348 14.20 -20.66 -9.31
N GLN A 349 14.70 -20.57 -10.53
CA GLN A 349 16.13 -20.35 -10.76
C GLN A 349 16.39 -18.88 -11.02
N VAL A 350 17.45 -18.35 -10.40
CA VAL A 350 17.86 -16.96 -10.51
C VAL A 350 19.21 -16.91 -11.23
N LEU A 351 19.27 -16.15 -12.32
CA LEU A 351 20.46 -15.91 -13.11
C LEU A 351 20.96 -14.48 -12.92
N ASN A 352 22.27 -14.29 -13.06
CA ASN A 352 22.86 -12.97 -13.18
C ASN A 352 22.48 -12.33 -14.55
N PRO A 353 22.65 -11.01 -14.73
CA PRO A 353 22.32 -10.34 -15.99
C PRO A 353 23.04 -10.89 -17.23
N ASP A 354 24.21 -11.51 -17.03
CA ASP A 354 24.99 -12.22 -18.06
C ASP A 354 24.49 -13.66 -18.32
N LEU A 355 23.35 -14.04 -17.72
CA LEU A 355 22.72 -15.36 -17.77
C LEU A 355 23.52 -16.50 -17.13
N THR A 356 24.54 -16.19 -16.31
CA THR A 356 25.18 -17.19 -15.45
C THR A 356 24.32 -17.55 -14.25
N PHE A 357 24.45 -18.77 -13.71
CA PHE A 357 23.72 -19.19 -12.52
C PHE A 357 24.07 -18.35 -11.30
N SER A 358 23.06 -17.83 -10.60
CA SER A 358 23.24 -17.16 -9.30
C SER A 358 22.88 -18.10 -8.15
N HIS A 359 21.61 -18.45 -8.04
CA HIS A 359 21.07 -19.33 -7.00
C HIS A 359 19.70 -19.86 -7.43
N SER A 360 19.08 -20.68 -6.59
CA SER A 360 17.71 -21.15 -6.79
C SER A 360 17.04 -21.35 -5.44
N PHE A 361 15.72 -21.21 -5.40
CA PHE A 361 14.91 -21.47 -4.22
C PHE A 361 13.62 -22.18 -4.57
N GLY A 362 13.04 -22.85 -3.58
CA GLY A 362 11.89 -23.71 -3.75
C GLY A 362 12.23 -25.17 -4.00
N SER A 363 11.27 -26.03 -3.65
CA SER A 363 11.28 -27.46 -3.88
C SER A 363 9.85 -27.96 -4.05
N LYS A 364 9.66 -29.17 -4.55
CA LYS A 364 8.32 -29.76 -4.67
C LYS A 364 7.62 -29.87 -3.31
N GLY A 365 6.37 -29.41 -3.23
CA GLY A 365 5.50 -29.57 -2.07
C GLY A 365 4.50 -28.42 -1.91
N SER A 366 3.83 -28.39 -0.76
CA SER A 366 2.79 -27.40 -0.43
C SER A 366 3.08 -26.61 0.85
N ALA A 367 4.22 -26.85 1.51
CA ALA A 367 4.64 -26.04 2.65
C ALA A 367 5.13 -24.66 2.19
N ASN A 368 5.23 -23.71 3.11
CA ASN A 368 5.76 -22.37 2.84
C ASN A 368 7.13 -22.44 2.16
N GLY A 369 7.26 -21.79 1.00
CA GLY A 369 8.47 -21.82 0.20
C GLY A 369 8.68 -23.06 -0.65
N GLN A 370 7.76 -24.04 -0.64
CA GLN A 370 7.70 -25.14 -1.59
C GLN A 370 6.69 -24.82 -2.68
N PHE A 371 6.88 -25.38 -3.88
CA PHE A 371 6.01 -25.13 -5.03
C PHE A 371 5.43 -26.41 -5.61
N GLN A 372 4.27 -26.27 -6.24
CA GLN A 372 3.67 -27.27 -7.10
C GLN A 372 3.47 -26.69 -8.50
N SER A 373 4.49 -26.84 -9.35
CA SER A 373 4.49 -26.31 -10.72
C SER A 373 4.32 -24.80 -10.77
N PRO A 374 5.31 -24.00 -10.34
CA PRO A 374 5.23 -22.55 -10.46
C PRO A 374 5.12 -22.15 -11.94
N TYR A 375 4.17 -21.27 -12.28
CA TYR A 375 3.92 -20.86 -13.67
C TYR A 375 4.54 -19.51 -14.00
N ASP A 376 4.52 -18.57 -13.06
CA ASP A 376 5.00 -17.22 -13.33
C ASP A 376 5.63 -16.57 -12.11
N VAL A 377 6.41 -15.53 -12.39
CA VAL A 377 7.11 -14.74 -11.39
C VAL A 377 7.01 -13.26 -11.75
N ALA A 378 6.71 -12.41 -10.76
CA ALA A 378 6.72 -10.96 -10.88
C ALA A 378 7.52 -10.35 -9.72
N ILE A 379 8.07 -9.17 -9.91
CA ILE A 379 8.88 -8.48 -8.89
C ILE A 379 8.37 -7.04 -8.78
N ASP A 380 8.06 -6.61 -7.57
CA ASP A 380 7.61 -5.24 -7.32
C ASP A 380 8.79 -4.24 -7.23
N SER A 381 8.47 -2.95 -7.08
CA SER A 381 9.46 -1.89 -6.95
C SER A 381 10.26 -1.93 -5.65
N GLN A 382 9.82 -2.70 -4.65
CA GLN A 382 10.50 -2.89 -3.37
C GLN A 382 11.39 -4.15 -3.36
N GLY A 383 11.35 -4.95 -4.42
CA GLY A 383 12.12 -6.19 -4.55
C GLY A 383 11.43 -7.40 -3.94
N LEU A 384 10.14 -7.35 -3.65
CA LEU A 384 9.38 -8.53 -3.28
C LEU A 384 9.05 -9.33 -4.54
N VAL A 385 9.37 -10.62 -4.50
CA VAL A 385 9.18 -11.59 -5.57
C VAL A 385 7.87 -12.33 -5.34
N TYR A 386 6.96 -12.26 -6.30
CA TYR A 386 5.66 -12.93 -6.29
C TYR A 386 5.72 -14.11 -7.25
N VAL A 387 5.33 -15.29 -6.79
CA VAL A 387 5.34 -16.53 -7.59
C VAL A 387 3.94 -17.09 -7.67
N ALA A 388 3.46 -17.31 -8.90
CA ALA A 388 2.20 -18.00 -9.16
C ALA A 388 2.40 -19.50 -8.97
N ASP A 389 2.03 -20.01 -7.80
CA ASP A 389 2.13 -21.42 -7.47
C ASP A 389 0.87 -22.17 -7.95
N HIS A 390 0.86 -22.45 -9.26
CA HIS A 390 -0.31 -22.93 -9.98
C HIS A 390 -0.98 -24.13 -9.31
N GLY A 391 -0.20 -25.15 -8.94
CA GLY A 391 -0.73 -26.40 -8.39
C GLY A 391 -1.10 -26.34 -6.91
N ASN A 392 -0.61 -25.35 -6.15
CA ASN A 392 -1.06 -25.10 -4.79
C ASN A 392 -2.17 -24.04 -4.71
N HIS A 393 -2.53 -23.44 -5.85
CA HIS A 393 -3.62 -22.46 -5.94
C HIS A 393 -3.41 -21.25 -5.03
N CYS A 394 -2.16 -20.78 -4.93
CA CYS A 394 -1.78 -19.60 -4.16
C CYS A 394 -0.74 -18.76 -4.91
N VAL A 395 -0.58 -17.52 -4.47
CA VAL A 395 0.58 -16.70 -4.81
C VAL A 395 1.47 -16.61 -3.59
N GLN A 396 2.73 -17.00 -3.74
CA GLN A 396 3.72 -16.93 -2.66
C GLN A 396 4.66 -15.73 -2.87
N LYS A 397 5.03 -15.07 -1.78
CA LYS A 397 5.89 -13.88 -1.72
C LYS A 397 7.23 -14.24 -1.12
N PHE A 398 8.31 -13.75 -1.71
CA PHE A 398 9.69 -13.98 -1.30
C PHE A 398 10.49 -12.70 -1.35
N SER A 399 11.56 -12.64 -0.57
CA SER A 399 12.62 -11.65 -0.78
C SER A 399 13.45 -11.98 -2.03
N LEU A 400 14.29 -11.04 -2.49
CA LEU A 400 15.20 -11.25 -3.63
C LEU A 400 16.16 -12.44 -3.44
N ASP A 401 16.54 -12.77 -2.21
CA ASP A 401 17.38 -13.93 -1.88
C ASP A 401 16.59 -15.24 -1.71
N GLY A 402 15.28 -15.23 -1.99
CA GLY A 402 14.44 -16.42 -2.01
C GLY A 402 13.92 -16.88 -0.65
N LYS A 403 13.94 -16.01 0.38
CA LYS A 403 13.31 -16.32 1.67
C LYS A 403 11.82 -16.08 1.59
N PHE A 404 11.03 -17.04 2.08
CA PHE A 404 9.58 -16.92 2.13
C PHE A 404 9.17 -15.76 3.06
N VAL A 405 8.26 -14.92 2.57
CA VAL A 405 7.72 -13.75 3.30
C VAL A 405 6.25 -13.96 3.64
N GLY A 406 5.48 -14.57 2.76
CA GLY A 406 4.05 -14.81 2.99
C GLY A 406 3.38 -15.39 1.74
N GLN A 407 2.08 -15.64 1.84
CA GLN A 407 1.29 -16.10 0.69
C GLN A 407 -0.15 -15.62 0.83
N PHE A 408 -0.87 -15.63 -0.29
CA PHE A 408 -2.29 -15.35 -0.34
C PHE A 408 -2.95 -16.16 -1.47
N GLY A 409 -4.28 -16.24 -1.45
CA GLY A 409 -5.03 -17.16 -2.28
C GLY A 409 -5.22 -18.52 -1.60
N THR A 410 -6.40 -19.08 -1.77
CA THR A 410 -6.75 -20.46 -1.39
C THR A 410 -7.59 -21.08 -2.50
N TYR A 411 -7.62 -22.40 -2.60
CA TYR A 411 -8.40 -23.05 -3.64
C TYR A 411 -9.90 -22.72 -3.54
N GLY A 412 -10.48 -22.25 -4.65
CA GLY A 412 -11.91 -21.99 -4.80
C GLY A 412 -12.23 -20.81 -5.72
N SER A 413 -13.51 -20.47 -5.84
CA SER A 413 -13.99 -19.42 -6.76
C SER A 413 -14.55 -18.18 -6.05
N GLY A 414 -14.63 -18.20 -4.71
CA GLY A 414 -15.07 -17.06 -3.91
C GLY A 414 -14.07 -15.89 -3.88
N PRO A 415 -14.42 -14.78 -3.20
CA PRO A 415 -13.52 -13.65 -2.99
C PRO A 415 -12.22 -14.07 -2.33
N GLY A 416 -11.09 -13.73 -2.93
CA GLY A 416 -9.74 -14.09 -2.46
C GLY A 416 -9.36 -15.57 -2.60
N GLN A 417 -10.27 -16.41 -3.13
CA GLN A 417 -9.95 -17.75 -3.56
C GLN A 417 -9.50 -17.73 -5.01
N ILE A 418 -8.50 -18.53 -5.36
CA ILE A 418 -7.96 -18.63 -6.71
C ILE A 418 -7.84 -20.07 -7.16
N ILE A 419 -7.99 -20.33 -8.46
CA ILE A 419 -7.76 -21.66 -9.05
C ILE A 419 -6.75 -21.56 -10.18
N GLY A 420 -5.55 -22.09 -9.92
CA GLY A 420 -4.51 -22.25 -10.92
C GLY A 420 -3.99 -20.89 -11.41
N PRO A 421 -3.37 -20.07 -10.54
CA PRO A 421 -2.78 -18.82 -10.98
C PRO A 421 -1.75 -19.09 -12.09
N ALA A 422 -1.85 -18.38 -13.21
CA ALA A 422 -1.01 -18.60 -14.38
C ALA A 422 -0.03 -17.47 -14.67
N GLY A 423 -0.48 -16.22 -14.57
CA GLY A 423 0.33 -15.02 -14.80
C GLY A 423 0.14 -14.00 -13.69
N ILE A 424 1.18 -13.21 -13.42
CA ILE A 424 1.16 -12.14 -12.40
C ILE A 424 1.66 -10.84 -13.02
N ALA A 425 0.88 -9.77 -12.87
CA ALA A 425 1.33 -8.40 -13.15
C ALA A 425 1.16 -7.52 -11.91
N ILE A 426 2.09 -6.59 -11.71
CA ILE A 426 2.03 -5.62 -10.62
C ILE A 426 1.94 -4.24 -11.25
N ASP A 427 0.92 -3.47 -10.87
CA ASP A 427 0.80 -2.07 -11.26
C ASP A 427 1.77 -1.21 -10.44
N THR A 428 3.06 -1.34 -10.76
CA THR A 428 4.14 -0.65 -10.06
C THR A 428 4.14 0.87 -10.28
N ALA A 429 3.49 1.35 -11.33
CA ALA A 429 3.46 2.76 -11.70
C ALA A 429 2.41 3.57 -10.94
N ALA A 430 1.29 2.95 -10.53
CA ALA A 430 0.19 3.68 -9.90
C ALA A 430 -0.21 3.17 -8.51
N THR A 431 -0.44 1.87 -8.31
CA THR A 431 -1.16 1.38 -7.12
C THR A 431 -0.42 0.35 -6.28
N GLY A 432 0.52 -0.39 -6.86
CA GLY A 432 1.14 -1.57 -6.24
C GLY A 432 0.19 -2.76 -6.10
N LEU A 433 -0.97 -2.74 -6.78
CA LEU A 433 -1.89 -3.87 -6.81
C LEU A 433 -1.31 -5.02 -7.63
N VAL A 434 -1.64 -6.24 -7.20
CA VAL A 434 -1.21 -7.50 -7.80
C VAL A 434 -2.37 -8.10 -8.56
N TYR A 435 -2.23 -8.19 -9.87
CA TYR A 435 -3.19 -8.78 -10.79
C TYR A 435 -2.74 -10.20 -11.11
N VAL A 436 -3.64 -11.16 -10.94
CA VAL A 436 -3.38 -12.58 -11.10
C VAL A 436 -4.39 -13.17 -12.07
N SER A 437 -3.90 -13.74 -13.17
CA SER A 437 -4.77 -14.49 -14.07
C SER A 437 -5.04 -15.87 -13.51
N GLU A 438 -6.29 -16.25 -13.49
CA GLU A 438 -6.73 -17.53 -12.98
C GLU A 438 -7.08 -18.46 -14.13
N TYR A 439 -6.22 -19.43 -14.37
CA TYR A 439 -6.39 -20.41 -15.43
C TYR A 439 -7.67 -21.22 -15.24
N GLY A 440 -8.00 -21.58 -14.00
CA GLY A 440 -9.15 -22.42 -13.68
C GLY A 440 -10.48 -21.67 -13.53
N ASN A 441 -10.46 -20.42 -13.03
CA ASN A 441 -11.67 -19.61 -12.89
C ASN A 441 -11.96 -18.72 -14.11
N HIS A 442 -11.06 -18.65 -15.09
CA HIS A 442 -11.21 -17.86 -16.31
C HIS A 442 -11.45 -16.36 -16.04
N ARG A 443 -10.74 -15.82 -15.05
CA ARG A 443 -10.87 -14.42 -14.61
C ARG A 443 -9.51 -13.86 -14.20
N ILE A 444 -9.45 -12.54 -14.02
CA ILE A 444 -8.32 -11.86 -13.40
C ILE A 444 -8.75 -11.43 -12.00
N SER A 445 -8.00 -11.82 -10.97
CA SER A 445 -8.20 -11.37 -9.59
C SER A 445 -7.18 -10.31 -9.22
N VAL A 446 -7.62 -9.32 -8.45
CA VAL A 446 -6.82 -8.18 -8.02
C VAL A 446 -6.66 -8.21 -6.51
N PHE A 447 -5.42 -8.09 -6.05
CA PHE A 447 -5.04 -8.14 -4.65
C PHE A 447 -4.20 -6.92 -4.27
N THR A 448 -4.18 -6.58 -2.99
CA THR A 448 -3.18 -5.68 -2.42
C THR A 448 -1.82 -6.35 -2.35
N SER A 449 -0.75 -5.58 -2.16
CA SER A 449 0.60 -6.11 -1.90
C SER A 449 0.65 -7.05 -0.67
N ASP A 450 -0.25 -6.81 0.30
CA ASP A 450 -0.40 -7.63 1.50
C ASP A 450 -1.13 -8.96 1.22
N GLY A 451 -1.85 -9.06 0.10
CA GLY A 451 -2.61 -10.25 -0.31
C GLY A 451 -4.10 -10.19 0.01
N VAL A 452 -4.64 -9.01 0.32
CA VAL A 452 -6.07 -8.81 0.54
C VAL A 452 -6.78 -8.72 -0.81
N PHE A 453 -7.85 -9.49 -0.99
CA PHE A 453 -8.66 -9.43 -2.20
C PHE A 453 -9.35 -8.08 -2.36
N VAL A 454 -9.27 -7.52 -3.58
CA VAL A 454 -9.86 -6.22 -3.92
C VAL A 454 -11.06 -6.43 -4.85
N SER A 455 -10.85 -7.06 -5.99
CA SER A 455 -11.90 -7.35 -6.96
C SER A 455 -11.47 -8.46 -7.93
N SER A 456 -12.38 -8.83 -8.82
CA SER A 456 -12.08 -9.69 -9.97
C SER A 456 -12.94 -9.33 -11.15
N PHE A 457 -12.44 -9.54 -12.37
CA PHE A 457 -13.19 -9.32 -13.61
C PHE A 457 -12.87 -10.43 -14.63
N GLY A 458 -13.77 -10.59 -15.60
CA GLY A 458 -13.72 -11.71 -16.53
C GLY A 458 -14.53 -12.92 -16.07
N SER A 459 -14.98 -13.70 -17.03
CA SER A 459 -15.64 -14.98 -16.82
C SER A 459 -15.37 -15.90 -18.01
N LYS A 460 -15.72 -17.18 -17.89
CA LYS A 460 -15.47 -18.14 -18.97
C LYS A 460 -16.26 -17.81 -20.24
N GLY A 461 -15.57 -17.67 -21.35
CA GLY A 461 -16.16 -17.59 -22.68
C GLY A 461 -15.27 -16.86 -23.68
N SER A 462 -15.86 -16.32 -24.74
CA SER A 462 -15.14 -15.70 -25.87
C SER A 462 -15.59 -14.27 -26.19
N ASP A 463 -16.56 -13.73 -25.45
CA ASP A 463 -16.97 -12.34 -25.57
C ASP A 463 -15.85 -11.40 -25.12
N ILE A 464 -15.96 -10.10 -25.43
CA ILE A 464 -14.86 -9.14 -25.23
C ILE A 464 -14.42 -8.99 -23.76
N ASP A 465 -15.34 -9.21 -22.83
CA ASP A 465 -15.15 -9.14 -21.38
C ASP A 465 -14.97 -10.53 -20.72
N GLN A 466 -14.88 -11.58 -21.54
CA GLN A 466 -14.70 -12.97 -21.11
C GLN A 466 -13.30 -13.48 -21.46
N PHE A 467 -12.88 -14.56 -20.80
CA PHE A 467 -11.63 -15.24 -21.07
C PHE A 467 -11.83 -16.74 -21.18
N PHE A 468 -10.91 -17.41 -21.87
CA PHE A 468 -10.78 -18.84 -21.83
C PHE A 468 -9.30 -19.22 -21.61
N LEU A 469 -9.00 -19.50 -20.34
CA LEU A 469 -7.66 -19.87 -19.83
C LEU A 469 -6.69 -18.68 -19.93
N PRO A 470 -6.99 -17.54 -19.26
CA PRO A 470 -6.10 -16.38 -19.32
C PRO A 470 -4.73 -16.75 -18.74
N SER A 471 -3.67 -16.23 -19.34
CA SER A 471 -2.27 -16.58 -19.04
C SER A 471 -1.46 -15.34 -18.67
N GLY A 472 -0.47 -14.95 -19.45
CA GLY A 472 0.40 -13.81 -19.16
C GLY A 472 -0.37 -12.49 -19.06
N LEU A 473 0.09 -11.65 -18.14
CA LEU A 473 -0.42 -10.31 -17.88
C LEU A 473 0.74 -9.31 -17.86
N LYS A 474 0.57 -8.12 -18.42
CA LYS A 474 1.57 -7.05 -18.28
C LYS A 474 0.96 -5.67 -18.36
N PHE A 475 1.43 -4.77 -17.51
CA PHE A 475 1.15 -3.33 -17.62
C PHE A 475 2.15 -2.64 -18.54
N ASP A 476 1.68 -1.69 -19.34
CA ASP A 476 2.53 -0.68 -19.96
C ASP A 476 2.76 0.52 -19.02
N LYS A 477 3.58 1.48 -19.49
CA LYS A 477 3.88 2.71 -18.74
C LYS A 477 2.69 3.67 -18.58
N ASN A 478 1.65 3.52 -19.39
CA ASN A 478 0.45 4.36 -19.36
C ASN A 478 -0.63 3.78 -18.44
N GLY A 479 -0.44 2.55 -17.98
CA GLY A 479 -1.34 1.82 -17.09
C GLY A 479 -2.33 0.90 -17.80
N PHE A 480 -2.17 0.66 -19.11
CA PHE A 480 -2.95 -0.34 -19.83
C PHE A 480 -2.51 -1.75 -19.44
N LEU A 481 -3.47 -2.62 -19.20
CA LEU A 481 -3.22 -4.02 -18.87
C LEU A 481 -3.45 -4.90 -20.09
N TYR A 482 -2.40 -5.60 -20.50
CA TYR A 482 -2.44 -6.58 -21.57
C TYR A 482 -2.64 -7.97 -20.99
N VAL A 483 -3.63 -8.69 -21.51
CA VAL A 483 -4.03 -10.03 -21.04
C VAL A 483 -4.00 -11.01 -22.18
N CYS A 484 -3.15 -12.04 -22.08
CA CYS A 484 -3.15 -13.16 -23.01
C CYS A 484 -4.32 -14.09 -22.74
N ASP A 485 -5.26 -14.17 -23.69
CA ASP A 485 -6.41 -15.05 -23.64
C ASP A 485 -6.12 -16.32 -24.46
N PHE A 486 -5.45 -17.27 -23.82
CA PHE A 486 -4.71 -18.36 -24.46
C PHE A 486 -5.55 -19.20 -25.42
N HIS A 487 -6.77 -19.58 -25.04
CA HIS A 487 -7.60 -20.47 -25.86
C HIS A 487 -8.45 -19.74 -26.90
N ASN A 488 -8.66 -18.44 -26.71
CA ASN A 488 -9.37 -17.58 -27.68
C ASN A 488 -8.42 -16.92 -28.68
N ASP A 489 -7.12 -17.28 -28.67
CA ASP A 489 -6.16 -16.88 -29.70
C ASP A 489 -6.04 -15.35 -29.88
N ARG A 490 -6.09 -14.64 -28.74
CA ARG A 490 -6.14 -13.17 -28.72
C ARG A 490 -5.43 -12.56 -27.50
N LEU A 491 -5.13 -11.27 -27.63
CA LEU A 491 -4.69 -10.41 -26.55
C LEU A 491 -5.77 -9.37 -26.28
N VAL A 492 -6.19 -9.22 -25.03
CA VAL A 492 -7.19 -8.23 -24.62
C VAL A 492 -6.48 -7.11 -23.84
N VAL A 493 -6.76 -5.86 -24.20
CA VAL A 493 -6.19 -4.67 -23.56
C VAL A 493 -7.26 -3.97 -22.74
N TYR A 494 -6.96 -3.68 -21.48
CA TYR A 494 -7.83 -2.97 -20.53
C TYR A 494 -7.25 -1.62 -20.14
#